data_AF-A0AAU9XVL5-F1
#
_entry.id   AF-A0AAU9XVL5-F1
#
_cell.length_a   1.000
_cell.length_b   1.000
_cell.length_c   1.000
_cell.angle_alpha   90.00
_cell.angle_beta   90.00
_cell.angle_gamma   90.00
#
_symmetry.space_group_name_H-M   'P 1'
#
loop_
_entity.id
_entity.type
_entity.pdbx_description
1 polymer ?
#
loop_
_entity_poly.entity_id
_entity_poly.type
_entity_poly.pdbx_seq_one_letter_code
_entity_poly.pdbx_strand_id
1 'polypeptide(L)'
;MNGCHPNASCTNTQGSYNCSCNPTYIGNGFKCKADPCFHYKNLSDAKRKITYVTPDGSGLCDKQLPEEWYRFVGAAGTKMPTTRVPAYRCGTDWPGWLDGAHPTVEDGEVFRKVCFSDRFTGCRYTEDIFVKNCGSYFIYKLLKPRSCHSRYCILLQFSFHFAADPCYHYENLSEANRKKDYLTPPGSELCDYKLPEGWYRFVGAAGTKMPTTRVPAYRCGTDWSGWLDGAHPTVQDGEVDMKVCFSNRLSELPVCKYSTTIFVKNCGSYFIYKLHHPPGYDSCYCADPCYSYQNLSDANRKSSYVTPPNESLCDHILPEGWYRFVGAAGTKMPTTRVPAFRCGTDWPGWLSGAHPRVEDGEVFRKVCFSDRFTSCRYTKDIFVKNCGSYFIYKLIKPHSCPLRYCSAD
;
A
#
# COMPACT_ATOMS: atom_id res chain seq x y z
N MET A 1 36.80 36.51 34.81
CA MET A 1 36.57 35.17 34.22
C MET A 1 35.21 35.19 33.55
N ASN A 2 35.14 34.96 32.24
CA ASN A 2 33.88 34.73 31.54
C ASN A 2 33.29 33.41 32.03
N GLY A 3 32.08 33.40 32.59
CA GLY A 3 31.45 32.19 33.14
C GLY A 3 31.02 31.15 32.08
N CYS A 4 31.56 31.21 30.86
CA CYS A 4 31.23 30.27 29.80
C CYS A 4 31.79 28.88 30.10
N HIS A 5 31.16 27.85 29.53
CA HIS A 5 31.68 26.49 29.59
C HIS A 5 33.08 26.42 28.91
N PRO A 6 34.00 25.54 29.35
CA PRO A 6 35.30 25.36 28.67
C PRO A 6 35.19 25.03 27.17
N ASN A 7 34.09 24.38 26.77
CA ASN A 7 33.76 24.07 25.37
C ASN A 7 32.75 25.07 24.76
N ALA A 8 32.79 26.32 25.18
CA ALA A 8 31.98 27.40 24.61
C ALA A 8 32.85 28.62 24.29
N SER A 9 32.45 29.33 23.24
CA SER A 9 33.00 30.62 22.84
C SER A 9 32.21 31.74 23.50
N CYS A 10 32.92 32.79 23.89
CA CYS A 10 32.35 33.99 24.50
C CYS A 10 32.32 35.11 23.45
N THR A 11 31.15 35.70 23.25
CA THR A 11 30.94 36.84 22.35
C THR A 11 30.48 38.03 23.17
N ASN A 12 31.21 39.15 23.11
CA ASN A 12 30.84 40.35 23.87
C ASN A 12 29.65 41.04 23.19
N THR A 13 28.68 41.47 24.00
CA THR A 13 27.53 42.26 23.57
C THR A 13 27.55 43.60 24.33
N GLN A 14 26.80 44.61 23.86
CA GLN A 14 26.79 45.92 24.53
C GLN A 14 26.26 45.77 25.96
N GLY A 15 27.18 45.90 26.93
CA GLY A 15 26.89 45.76 28.37
C GLY A 15 26.85 44.31 28.90
N SER A 16 27.15 43.28 28.11
CA SER A 16 27.12 41.87 28.54
C SER A 16 28.01 40.96 27.67
N TYR A 17 27.87 39.65 27.81
CA TYR A 17 28.45 38.64 26.93
C TYR A 17 27.48 37.48 26.74
N ASN A 18 27.57 36.81 25.59
CA ASN A 18 26.83 35.59 25.30
C ASN A 18 27.79 34.42 25.08
N CYS A 19 27.45 33.25 25.63
CA CYS A 19 28.20 32.02 25.46
C CYS A 19 27.52 31.16 24.40
N SER A 20 28.28 30.58 23.48
CA SER A 20 27.78 29.61 22.49
C SER A 20 28.68 28.39 22.47
N CYS A 21 28.11 27.20 22.57
CA CYS A 21 28.90 25.96 22.54
C CYS A 21 29.73 25.89 21.25
N ASN A 22 30.97 25.42 21.38
CA ASN A 22 31.87 25.24 20.24
C ASN A 22 31.27 24.22 19.25
N PRO A 23 31.70 24.24 17.97
CA PRO A 23 31.33 23.20 17.02
C PRO A 23 31.53 21.80 17.61
N THR A 24 30.63 20.87 17.30
CA THR A 24 30.51 19.51 17.88
C THR A 24 29.97 19.41 19.31
N TYR A 25 29.63 20.53 19.95
CA TYR A 25 28.96 20.56 21.26
C TYR A 25 27.57 21.18 21.16
N ILE A 26 26.65 20.71 22.00
CA ILE A 26 25.28 21.22 22.12
C ILE A 26 25.00 21.69 23.55
N GLY A 27 24.11 22.67 23.68
CA GLY A 27 23.72 23.24 24.97
C GLY A 27 23.52 24.74 24.89
N ASN A 28 23.53 25.41 26.04
CA ASN A 28 23.23 26.84 26.16
C ASN A 28 24.48 27.73 26.30
N GLY A 29 25.67 27.22 25.96
CA GLY A 29 26.95 27.93 26.11
C GLY A 29 27.52 27.97 27.53
N PHE A 30 26.68 27.84 28.56
CA PHE A 30 27.11 27.71 29.96
C PHE A 30 27.24 26.25 30.40
N LYS A 31 26.43 25.37 29.81
CA LYS A 31 26.53 23.92 29.90
C LYS A 31 26.58 23.37 28.49
N CYS A 32 27.72 22.81 28.10
CA CYS A 32 27.89 22.19 26.79
C CYS A 32 28.18 20.69 26.95
N LYS A 33 27.40 19.86 26.26
CA LYS A 33 27.58 18.41 26.15
C LYS A 33 28.10 18.09 24.75
N ALA A 34 28.99 17.12 24.62
CA ALA A 34 29.42 16.62 23.32
C ALA A 34 28.19 16.15 22.51
N ASP A 35 28.04 16.64 21.29
CA ASP A 35 26.95 16.22 20.42
C ASP A 35 27.28 14.81 19.89
N PRO A 36 26.42 13.82 20.16
CA PRO A 36 26.68 12.46 19.71
C PRO A 36 26.65 12.33 18.17
N CYS A 37 26.16 13.33 17.43
CA CYS A 37 26.29 13.39 15.97
C CYS A 37 27.73 13.62 15.51
N PHE A 38 28.64 14.07 16.38
CA PHE A 38 30.05 14.26 16.03
C PHE A 38 30.98 13.40 16.90
N HIS A 39 30.47 12.85 18.01
CA HIS A 39 31.21 12.02 18.94
C HIS A 39 30.58 10.62 19.04
N TYR A 40 30.87 9.76 18.06
CA TYR A 40 30.36 8.38 17.97
C TYR A 40 31.44 7.38 17.52
N LYS A 41 31.19 6.09 17.72
CA LYS A 41 32.00 4.98 17.19
C LYS A 41 31.33 4.37 15.96
N ASN A 42 32.12 3.95 14.97
CA ASN A 42 31.58 3.24 13.83
C ASN A 42 31.37 1.76 14.16
N LEU A 43 30.23 1.21 13.75
CA LEU A 43 29.92 -0.21 13.82
C LEU A 43 29.73 -0.74 12.40
N SER A 44 30.70 -1.52 11.93
CA SER A 44 30.84 -1.87 10.50
C SER A 44 30.84 -3.36 10.18
N ASP A 45 30.70 -4.23 11.18
CA ASP A 45 30.74 -5.69 10.96
C ASP A 45 29.62 -6.14 10.00
N ALA A 46 30.02 -6.58 8.81
CA ALA A 46 29.16 -7.07 7.73
C ALA A 46 28.22 -8.20 8.16
N LYS A 47 28.58 -9.01 9.17
CA LYS A 47 27.71 -10.07 9.69
C LYS A 47 26.45 -9.53 10.36
N ARG A 48 26.42 -8.24 10.74
CA ARG A 48 25.24 -7.58 11.34
C ARG A 48 24.10 -7.32 10.36
N LYS A 49 24.31 -7.48 9.05
CA LYS A 49 23.24 -7.25 8.07
C LYS A 49 22.06 -8.20 8.27
N ILE A 50 20.85 -7.71 8.07
CA ILE A 50 19.62 -8.53 8.18
C ILE A 50 19.61 -9.76 7.26
N THR A 51 20.35 -9.73 6.15
CA THR A 51 20.43 -10.83 5.18
C THR A 51 21.46 -11.89 5.53
N TYR A 52 22.29 -11.67 6.55
CA TYR A 52 23.26 -12.67 6.99
C TYR A 52 22.54 -13.74 7.80
N VAL A 53 22.53 -14.96 7.27
CA VAL A 53 22.05 -16.17 7.96
C VAL A 53 23.11 -16.62 8.94
N THR A 54 22.75 -16.78 10.21
CA THR A 54 23.66 -17.27 11.26
C THR A 54 23.69 -18.80 11.23
N PRO A 55 24.84 -19.44 10.94
CA PRO A 55 24.98 -20.88 11.10
C PRO A 55 24.77 -21.31 12.56
N ASP A 56 24.27 -22.53 12.75
CA ASP A 56 24.04 -23.07 14.08
C ASP A 56 25.34 -23.13 14.90
N GLY A 57 25.26 -22.82 16.20
CA GLY A 57 26.42 -22.74 17.11
C GLY A 57 27.42 -21.62 16.84
N SER A 58 27.19 -20.72 15.88
CA SER A 58 28.12 -19.63 15.51
C SER A 58 27.65 -18.22 15.90
N GLY A 59 26.60 -18.14 16.72
CA GLY A 59 26.01 -16.88 17.17
C GLY A 59 27.01 -15.98 17.89
N LEU A 60 27.16 -14.76 17.39
CA LEU A 60 27.87 -13.66 18.05
C LEU A 60 26.91 -12.86 18.93
N CYS A 61 27.45 -12.02 19.81
CA CYS A 61 26.65 -11.25 20.75
C CYS A 61 27.21 -9.86 21.03
N ASP A 62 26.34 -8.94 21.43
CA ASP A 62 26.70 -7.56 21.79
C ASP A 62 26.86 -7.36 23.30
N LYS A 63 26.90 -8.43 24.10
CA LYS A 63 27.10 -8.33 25.56
C LYS A 63 28.44 -7.69 25.92
N GLN A 64 29.43 -7.77 25.04
CA GLN A 64 30.74 -7.14 25.18
C GLN A 64 30.85 -5.78 24.47
N LEU A 65 29.81 -5.34 23.76
CA LEU A 65 29.81 -4.04 23.10
C LEU A 65 29.75 -2.92 24.17
N PRO A 66 30.69 -1.97 24.19
CA PRO A 66 30.63 -0.84 25.12
C PRO A 66 29.36 -0.02 24.96
N GLU A 67 28.86 0.56 26.05
CA GLU A 67 27.63 1.37 26.02
C GLU A 67 27.94 2.80 25.58
N GLU A 68 27.94 3.00 24.28
CA GLU A 68 28.37 4.25 23.63
C GLU A 68 27.44 4.61 22.47
N TRP A 69 27.64 5.80 21.91
CA TRP A 69 27.01 6.18 20.65
C TRP A 69 27.69 5.50 19.47
N TYR A 70 26.89 4.81 18.66
CA TYR A 70 27.34 4.13 17.45
C TYR A 70 26.67 4.68 16.20
N ARG A 71 27.44 4.83 15.14
CA ARG A 71 26.94 4.99 13.77
C ARG A 71 27.14 3.67 13.03
N PHE A 72 26.09 3.21 12.37
CA PHE A 72 26.18 2.04 11.50
C PHE A 72 26.75 2.45 10.16
N VAL A 73 27.78 1.73 9.71
CA VAL A 73 28.48 2.02 8.45
C VAL A 73 28.90 0.73 7.74
N GLY A 74 29.37 0.85 6.50
CA GLY A 74 29.97 -0.26 5.75
C GLY A 74 28.94 -1.25 5.20
N ALA A 75 29.41 -2.47 4.90
CA ALA A 75 28.62 -3.49 4.19
C ALA A 75 27.42 -4.03 4.98
N ALA A 76 27.39 -3.82 6.30
CA ALA A 76 26.26 -4.20 7.13
C ALA A 76 25.06 -3.27 6.92
N GLY A 77 25.36 -1.99 6.75
CA GLY A 77 24.38 -0.95 6.54
C GLY A 77 24.51 0.29 7.40
N THR A 78 23.42 1.05 7.46
CA THR A 78 23.41 2.41 8.03
C THR A 78 22.26 2.66 9.00
N LYS A 79 21.30 1.75 9.12
CA LYS A 79 20.14 1.89 10.02
C LYS A 79 19.85 0.62 10.80
N MET A 80 19.17 0.71 11.93
CA MET A 80 18.53 -0.47 12.53
C MET A 80 17.30 -0.82 11.67
N PRO A 81 16.92 -2.09 11.47
CA PRO A 81 15.62 -2.41 10.90
C PRO A 81 14.49 -1.97 11.83
N THR A 82 13.34 -1.56 11.29
CA THR A 82 12.10 -1.26 12.07
C THR A 82 11.05 -2.36 11.96
N THR A 83 11.32 -3.37 11.14
CA THR A 83 10.48 -4.55 10.97
C THR A 83 11.10 -5.73 11.71
N ARG A 84 10.24 -6.65 12.14
CA ARG A 84 10.66 -7.85 12.85
C ARG A 84 11.70 -8.62 12.03
N VAL A 85 12.85 -8.89 12.65
CA VAL A 85 13.89 -9.71 12.05
C VAL A 85 13.68 -11.15 12.50
N PRO A 86 13.64 -12.15 11.58
CA PRO A 86 13.58 -13.55 11.96
C PRO A 86 14.81 -13.99 12.76
N ALA A 87 14.64 -14.97 13.65
CA ALA A 87 15.76 -15.57 14.39
C ALA A 87 16.88 -16.08 13.46
N TYR A 88 18.11 -16.21 13.99
CA TYR A 88 19.30 -16.65 13.23
C TYR A 88 19.66 -15.72 12.06
N ARG A 89 19.58 -14.42 12.33
CA ARG A 89 20.02 -13.35 11.42
C ARG A 89 21.02 -12.45 12.10
N CYS A 90 21.71 -11.62 11.32
CA CYS A 90 22.65 -10.61 11.81
C CYS A 90 23.84 -11.20 12.59
N GLY A 91 24.13 -12.48 12.36
CA GLY A 91 25.22 -13.20 13.00
C GLY A 91 24.94 -13.49 14.47
N THR A 92 23.67 -13.59 14.87
CA THR A 92 23.25 -13.95 16.23
C THR A 92 22.03 -14.86 16.20
N ASP A 93 21.68 -15.45 17.34
CA ASP A 93 20.46 -16.27 17.47
C ASP A 93 19.23 -15.38 17.66
N TRP A 94 19.37 -14.30 18.44
CA TRP A 94 18.31 -13.35 18.78
C TRP A 94 18.60 -11.96 18.21
N PRO A 95 18.26 -11.73 16.93
CA PRO A 95 18.46 -10.45 16.28
C PRO A 95 17.57 -9.36 16.86
N GLY A 96 18.13 -8.17 17.01
CA GLY A 96 17.46 -6.98 17.52
C GLY A 96 17.01 -6.01 16.42
N TRP A 97 15.76 -5.55 16.46
CA TRP A 97 15.24 -4.48 15.61
C TRP A 97 14.56 -3.40 16.44
N LEU A 98 14.44 -2.21 15.87
CA LEU A 98 13.79 -1.07 16.48
C LEU A 98 12.26 -1.28 16.43
N ASP A 99 11.61 -1.22 17.59
CA ASP A 99 10.17 -1.23 17.71
C ASP A 99 9.64 0.21 17.51
N GLY A 100 9.16 0.46 16.29
CA GLY A 100 8.68 1.78 15.85
C GLY A 100 9.62 2.50 14.89
N ALA A 101 9.20 3.69 14.47
CA ALA A 101 9.92 4.50 13.49
C ALA A 101 11.19 5.15 14.08
N HIS A 102 12.18 5.39 13.21
CA HIS A 102 13.33 6.22 13.56
C HIS A 102 12.89 7.68 13.78
N PRO A 103 13.58 8.46 14.65
CA PRO A 103 13.24 9.87 14.87
C PRO A 103 13.43 10.75 13.63
N THR A 104 12.70 11.85 13.57
CA THR A 104 13.00 12.99 12.68
C THR A 104 14.17 13.81 13.24
N VAL A 105 14.67 14.77 12.47
CA VAL A 105 15.71 15.71 12.96
C VAL A 105 15.17 16.59 14.09
N GLU A 106 13.89 16.96 14.01
CA GLU A 106 13.21 17.82 14.99
C GLU A 106 12.99 17.11 16.32
N ASP A 107 12.77 15.79 16.29
CA ASP A 107 12.57 14.97 17.49
C ASP A 107 13.79 14.99 18.45
N GLY A 108 14.99 15.27 17.91
CA GLY A 108 16.22 15.28 18.69
C GLY A 108 16.65 13.90 19.20
N GLU A 109 17.14 13.84 20.45
CA GLU A 109 17.55 12.61 21.14
C GLU A 109 16.31 11.96 21.78
N VAL A 110 15.89 10.79 21.27
CA VAL A 110 14.69 10.09 21.75
C VAL A 110 14.99 8.69 22.26
N PHE A 111 14.14 8.21 23.17
CA PHE A 111 14.11 6.79 23.53
C PHE A 111 13.39 5.97 22.45
N ARG A 112 13.93 4.79 22.18
CA ARG A 112 13.30 3.76 21.34
C ARG A 112 13.51 2.40 21.96
N LYS A 113 12.50 1.55 21.80
CA LYS A 113 12.55 0.17 22.26
C LYS A 113 13.17 -0.69 21.15
N VAL A 114 14.11 -1.55 21.52
CA VAL A 114 14.65 -2.60 20.64
C VAL A 114 14.08 -3.90 21.11
N CYS A 115 13.50 -4.65 20.19
CA CYS A 115 13.04 -5.99 20.46
C CYS A 115 14.04 -7.02 19.94
N PHE A 116 14.40 -8.00 20.77
CA PHE A 116 15.22 -9.14 20.37
C PHE A 116 14.34 -10.38 20.16
N SER A 117 14.28 -10.91 18.95
CA SER A 117 13.42 -12.07 18.62
C SER A 117 14.03 -13.39 19.03
N ASP A 118 13.21 -14.38 19.36
CA ASP A 118 13.54 -15.79 19.19
C ASP A 118 12.59 -16.48 18.19
N ARG A 119 12.73 -17.79 18.00
CA ARG A 119 11.84 -18.57 17.10
C ARG A 119 10.37 -18.59 17.53
N PHE A 120 10.09 -18.39 18.82
CA PHE A 120 8.82 -18.79 19.42
C PHE A 120 7.92 -17.61 19.75
N THR A 121 8.49 -16.53 20.28
CA THR A 121 7.73 -15.47 20.96
C THR A 121 7.48 -14.25 20.10
N GLY A 122 8.09 -14.14 18.93
CA GLY A 122 8.02 -12.88 18.20
C GLY A 122 9.09 -11.92 18.66
N CYS A 123 8.96 -11.53 19.93
CA CYS A 123 9.78 -10.60 20.69
C CYS A 123 10.08 -11.19 22.06
N ARG A 124 11.31 -11.68 22.28
CA ARG A 124 11.66 -12.39 23.50
C ARG A 124 11.78 -11.45 24.69
N TYR A 125 12.48 -10.34 24.49
CA TYR A 125 12.60 -9.26 25.45
C TYR A 125 12.95 -7.97 24.72
N THR A 126 12.85 -6.87 25.45
CA THR A 126 13.12 -5.55 24.92
C THR A 126 14.18 -4.82 25.75
N GLU A 127 14.89 -3.91 25.09
CA GLU A 127 15.79 -2.94 25.72
C GLU A 127 15.50 -1.55 25.18
N ASP A 128 15.60 -0.54 26.03
CA ASP A 128 15.42 0.84 25.61
C ASP A 128 16.78 1.46 25.29
N ILE A 129 16.92 2.01 24.09
CA ILE A 129 18.11 2.71 23.62
C ILE A 129 17.79 4.17 23.32
N PHE A 130 18.81 5.00 23.19
CA PHE A 130 18.64 6.32 22.59
C PHE A 130 18.95 6.29 21.10
N VAL A 131 18.16 7.02 20.33
CA VAL A 131 18.37 7.21 18.89
C VAL A 131 18.29 8.71 18.60
N LYS A 132 19.19 9.21 17.76
CA LYS A 132 19.14 10.59 17.27
C LYS A 132 19.34 10.60 15.75
N ASN A 133 18.58 11.45 15.08
CA ASN A 133 18.74 11.70 13.65
C ASN A 133 19.63 12.95 13.46
N CYS A 134 20.77 12.77 12.79
CA CYS A 134 21.75 13.82 12.53
C CYS A 134 21.56 14.46 11.14
N GLY A 135 20.39 14.28 10.52
CA GLY A 135 20.06 14.71 9.17
C GLY A 135 20.38 13.63 8.14
N SER A 136 21.66 13.36 7.90
CA SER A 136 22.11 12.42 6.86
C SER A 136 22.34 10.98 7.35
N TYR A 137 22.35 10.76 8.67
CA TYR A 137 22.50 9.43 9.28
C TYR A 137 21.92 9.41 10.69
N PHE A 138 21.80 8.20 11.22
CA PHE A 138 21.34 7.92 12.57
C PHE A 138 22.49 7.47 13.44
N ILE A 139 22.38 7.82 14.71
CA ILE A 139 23.25 7.34 15.76
C ILE A 139 22.41 6.66 16.85
N TYR A 140 22.98 5.63 17.44
CA TYR A 140 22.30 4.77 18.39
C TYR A 140 23.17 4.64 19.64
N LYS A 141 22.64 5.01 20.80
CA LYS A 141 23.30 4.70 22.07
C LYS A 141 22.94 3.29 22.46
N LEU A 142 23.78 2.34 22.05
CA LEU A 142 23.51 0.92 22.24
C LEU A 142 23.86 0.50 23.68
N LEU A 143 22.97 -0.27 24.31
CA LEU A 143 23.17 -0.83 25.64
C LEU A 143 23.61 -2.29 25.55
N LYS A 144 24.22 -2.82 26.61
CA LYS A 144 24.57 -4.25 26.68
C LYS A 144 23.29 -5.09 26.79
N PRO A 145 23.02 -6.02 25.84
CA PRO A 145 21.83 -6.88 25.93
C PRO A 145 21.92 -7.85 27.12
N ARG A 146 20.76 -8.19 27.72
CA ARG A 146 20.66 -9.17 28.82
C ARG A 146 21.30 -10.53 28.50
N SER A 147 21.24 -10.95 27.24
CA SER A 147 21.70 -12.26 26.78
C SER A 147 22.86 -12.17 25.79
N CYS A 148 23.79 -13.12 25.86
CA CYS A 148 24.83 -13.29 24.82
C CYS A 148 24.34 -14.09 23.61
N HIS A 149 23.03 -14.19 23.42
CA HIS A 149 22.43 -14.61 22.17
C HIS A 149 21.89 -13.42 21.37
N SER A 150 22.12 -12.19 21.82
CA SER A 150 21.48 -10.99 21.27
C SER A 150 22.46 -10.03 20.62
N ARG A 151 22.04 -9.48 19.48
CA ARG A 151 22.83 -8.55 18.69
C ARG A 151 21.97 -7.55 17.94
N TYR A 152 22.37 -6.29 17.90
CA TYR A 152 21.68 -5.26 17.13
C TYR A 152 21.90 -5.48 15.63
N CYS A 153 20.80 -5.64 14.89
CA CYS A 153 20.85 -5.78 13.44
C CYS A 153 21.08 -4.44 12.76
N ILE A 154 21.72 -4.52 11.60
CA ILE A 154 21.93 -3.40 10.71
C ILE A 154 21.22 -3.69 9.38
N LEU A 155 20.55 -2.67 8.89
CA LEU A 155 19.91 -2.59 7.60
C LEU A 155 20.75 -1.65 6.71
N LEU A 156 21.23 -2.17 5.58
CA LEU A 156 21.87 -1.40 4.55
C LEU A 156 20.83 -0.52 3.86
N GLN A 157 20.90 0.79 4.13
CA GLN A 157 20.12 1.80 3.40
C GLN A 157 20.76 2.13 2.04
N PHE A 158 21.33 1.11 1.40
CA PHE A 158 21.57 1.05 -0.04
C PHE A 158 20.79 -0.17 -0.53
N SER A 159 19.53 0.07 -0.89
CA SER A 159 18.76 -0.86 -1.70
C SER A 159 19.32 -0.84 -3.13
N PHE A 160 20.52 -1.39 -3.30
CA PHE A 160 20.88 -2.14 -4.51
C PHE A 160 20.70 -3.65 -4.30
N HIS A 161 19.87 -4.03 -3.33
CA HIS A 161 18.78 -4.91 -3.72
C HIS A 161 17.77 -3.99 -4.41
N PHE A 162 17.56 -4.16 -5.71
CA PHE A 162 16.19 -4.13 -6.19
C PHE A 162 15.45 -5.22 -5.37
N ALA A 163 15.02 -4.92 -4.13
CA ALA A 163 13.67 -5.27 -3.74
C ALA A 163 12.87 -4.38 -4.68
N ALA A 164 12.76 -4.87 -5.90
CA ALA A 164 12.34 -4.09 -7.01
C ALA A 164 11.00 -3.56 -6.57
N ASP A 165 10.89 -2.22 -6.53
CA ASP A 165 9.80 -1.56 -5.82
C ASP A 165 8.54 -2.36 -6.16
N PRO A 166 7.86 -2.94 -5.16
CA PRO A 166 6.87 -3.95 -5.46
C PRO A 166 5.71 -3.38 -6.28
N CYS A 167 5.66 -2.05 -6.46
CA CYS A 167 4.86 -1.37 -7.47
C CYS A 167 5.24 -1.73 -8.92
N TYR A 168 6.40 -2.31 -9.19
CA TYR A 168 6.91 -2.70 -10.49
C TYR A 168 7.24 -4.19 -10.57
N HIS A 169 7.25 -4.91 -9.44
CA HIS A 169 7.57 -6.34 -9.38
C HIS A 169 6.55 -7.07 -8.51
N TYR A 170 5.55 -7.62 -9.19
CA TYR A 170 4.41 -8.30 -8.61
C TYR A 170 3.82 -9.27 -9.64
N GLU A 171 3.01 -10.20 -9.16
CA GLU A 171 2.21 -11.10 -10.01
C GLU A 171 0.76 -10.62 -10.09
N ASN A 172 0.07 -10.94 -11.19
CA ASN A 172 -1.30 -10.51 -11.43
C ASN A 172 -2.29 -11.60 -11.00
N LEU A 173 -3.27 -11.23 -10.18
CA LEU A 173 -4.46 -12.02 -9.89
C LEU A 173 -5.62 -11.48 -10.72
N SER A 174 -6.12 -12.26 -11.67
CA SER A 174 -7.06 -11.78 -12.70
C SER A 174 -8.32 -12.61 -12.87
N GLU A 175 -8.39 -13.73 -12.16
CA GLU A 175 -9.41 -14.76 -12.31
C GLU A 175 -10.79 -14.21 -11.92
N ALA A 176 -11.77 -14.38 -12.82
CA ALA A 176 -13.11 -13.81 -12.65
C ALA A 176 -13.84 -14.34 -11.41
N ASN A 177 -13.48 -15.54 -10.97
CA ASN A 177 -14.03 -16.13 -9.76
C ASN A 177 -13.51 -15.46 -8.49
N ARG A 178 -12.47 -14.61 -8.50
CA ARG A 178 -12.02 -13.83 -7.32
C ARG A 178 -12.93 -12.66 -6.96
N LYS A 179 -13.94 -12.34 -7.78
CA LYS A 179 -14.86 -11.24 -7.48
C LYS A 179 -15.64 -11.51 -6.19
N LYS A 180 -15.81 -10.48 -5.35
CA LYS A 180 -16.56 -10.58 -4.09
C LYS A 180 -18.01 -11.07 -4.23
N ASP A 181 -18.60 -10.93 -5.41
CA ASP A 181 -19.97 -11.34 -5.74
C ASP A 181 -20.04 -12.62 -6.59
N TYR A 182 -18.89 -13.21 -6.97
CA TYR A 182 -18.88 -14.52 -7.62
C TYR A 182 -19.41 -15.58 -6.65
N LEU A 183 -20.50 -16.24 -6.99
CA LEU A 183 -21.04 -17.38 -6.24
C LEU A 183 -20.18 -18.60 -6.50
N THR A 184 -19.67 -19.26 -5.46
CA THR A 184 -18.82 -20.45 -5.58
C THR A 184 -19.68 -21.72 -5.65
N PRO A 185 -19.70 -22.46 -6.78
CA PRO A 185 -20.29 -23.79 -6.82
C PRO A 185 -19.55 -24.77 -5.88
N PRO A 186 -20.25 -25.68 -5.20
CA PRO A 186 -19.60 -26.72 -4.40
C PRO A 186 -18.62 -27.56 -5.24
N GLY A 187 -17.41 -27.78 -4.73
CA GLY A 187 -16.36 -28.57 -5.40
C GLY A 187 -15.54 -27.79 -6.45
N SER A 188 -15.72 -26.48 -6.56
CA SER A 188 -14.98 -25.61 -7.49
C SER A 188 -14.09 -24.57 -6.78
N GLU A 189 -13.78 -24.81 -5.52
CA GLU A 189 -13.10 -23.88 -4.63
C GLU A 189 -11.64 -23.64 -5.07
N LEU A 190 -11.31 -22.37 -5.33
CA LEU A 190 -9.98 -21.82 -5.29
C LEU A 190 -9.47 -21.74 -3.86
N CYS A 191 -8.23 -22.17 -3.69
CA CYS A 191 -7.52 -22.24 -2.44
C CYS A 191 -6.25 -21.41 -2.56
N ASP A 192 -6.23 -20.18 -2.06
CA ASP A 192 -5.02 -19.35 -2.04
C ASP A 192 -3.98 -19.89 -1.04
N TYR A 193 -4.29 -20.96 -0.30
CA TYR A 193 -3.29 -21.76 0.42
C TYR A 193 -2.18 -22.29 -0.51
N LYS A 194 -2.45 -22.48 -1.81
CA LYS A 194 -1.45 -22.90 -2.80
C LYS A 194 -0.74 -21.72 -3.48
N LEU A 195 -1.18 -20.48 -3.22
CA LEU A 195 -0.58 -19.29 -3.80
C LEU A 195 0.75 -19.01 -3.08
N PRO A 196 1.89 -18.91 -3.80
CA PRO A 196 3.17 -18.58 -3.19
C PRO A 196 3.11 -17.25 -2.44
N GLU A 197 3.76 -17.15 -1.29
CA GLU A 197 3.82 -15.85 -0.59
C GLU A 197 4.62 -14.85 -1.43
N GLY A 198 4.06 -13.66 -1.66
CA GLY A 198 4.64 -12.72 -2.61
C GLY A 198 3.80 -11.48 -2.83
N TRP A 199 4.30 -10.57 -3.68
CA TRP A 199 3.59 -9.35 -4.07
C TRP A 199 2.65 -9.63 -5.23
N TYR A 200 1.38 -9.30 -5.03
CA TYR A 200 0.32 -9.49 -6.02
C TYR A 200 -0.46 -8.21 -6.27
N ARG A 201 -1.01 -8.10 -7.48
CA ARG A 201 -1.95 -7.07 -7.87
C ARG A 201 -3.22 -7.71 -8.43
N PHE A 202 -4.37 -7.33 -7.90
CA PHE A 202 -5.64 -7.66 -8.54
C PHE A 202 -5.78 -6.85 -9.83
N VAL A 203 -6.11 -7.53 -10.94
CA VAL A 203 -6.34 -6.91 -12.24
C VAL A 203 -7.49 -7.61 -12.97
N GLY A 204 -7.86 -7.09 -14.15
CA GLY A 204 -8.75 -7.80 -15.07
C GLY A 204 -10.13 -8.11 -14.47
N ALA A 205 -10.56 -9.37 -14.60
CA ALA A 205 -11.90 -9.79 -14.20
C ALA A 205 -12.06 -9.95 -12.68
N ALA A 206 -10.97 -10.13 -11.93
CA ALA A 206 -10.99 -10.19 -10.46
C ALA A 206 -11.43 -8.85 -9.84
N GLY A 207 -10.97 -7.73 -10.40
CA GLY A 207 -11.07 -6.40 -9.80
C GLY A 207 -9.69 -5.80 -9.58
N THR A 208 -9.55 -4.75 -8.76
CA THR A 208 -8.23 -4.10 -8.51
C THR A 208 -7.91 -3.88 -7.04
N LYS A 209 -8.88 -4.08 -6.16
CA LYS A 209 -8.65 -3.97 -4.72
C LYS A 209 -9.35 -5.07 -3.97
N MET A 210 -8.76 -5.46 -2.85
CA MET A 210 -9.46 -6.30 -1.89
C MET A 210 -10.68 -5.51 -1.38
N PRO A 211 -11.85 -6.12 -1.17
CA PRO A 211 -12.96 -5.41 -0.54
C PRO A 211 -12.59 -5.03 0.90
N THR A 212 -12.98 -3.84 1.34
CA THR A 212 -12.85 -3.40 2.76
C THR A 212 -14.13 -3.66 3.55
N THR A 213 -15.17 -4.14 2.87
CA THR A 213 -16.43 -4.55 3.45
C THR A 213 -16.48 -6.07 3.49
N ARG A 214 -17.16 -6.62 4.50
CA ARG A 214 -17.38 -8.06 4.64
C ARG A 214 -17.82 -8.70 3.33
N VAL A 215 -17.21 -9.84 3.01
CA VAL A 215 -17.66 -10.74 1.95
C VAL A 215 -18.31 -11.96 2.60
N PRO A 216 -19.55 -12.33 2.22
CA PRO A 216 -20.17 -13.57 2.70
C PRO A 216 -19.37 -14.81 2.30
N ALA A 217 -19.53 -15.91 3.03
CA ALA A 217 -18.99 -17.21 2.63
C ALA A 217 -19.55 -17.66 1.26
N TYR A 218 -18.85 -18.61 0.62
CA TYR A 218 -19.18 -19.09 -0.73
C TYR A 218 -19.15 -17.99 -1.78
N ARG A 219 -18.19 -17.08 -1.62
CA ARG A 219 -17.89 -16.02 -2.58
C ARG A 219 -16.45 -16.06 -3.01
N CYS A 220 -16.15 -15.32 -4.08
CA CYS A 220 -14.81 -15.15 -4.62
C CYS A 220 -14.08 -16.47 -4.90
N GLY A 221 -14.85 -17.47 -5.32
CA GLY A 221 -14.36 -18.75 -5.76
C GLY A 221 -13.93 -19.63 -4.61
N THR A 222 -14.31 -19.36 -3.37
CA THR A 222 -13.88 -20.14 -2.21
C THR A 222 -15.02 -20.31 -1.20
N ASP A 223 -14.81 -21.13 -0.18
CA ASP A 223 -15.74 -21.22 0.95
C ASP A 223 -15.55 -20.07 1.93
N TRP A 224 -14.29 -19.72 2.21
CA TRP A 224 -13.92 -18.73 3.21
C TRP A 224 -13.38 -17.49 2.51
N SER A 225 -14.31 -16.60 2.19
CA SER A 225 -14.07 -15.38 1.44
C SER A 225 -13.31 -14.34 2.28
N GLY A 226 -12.20 -13.82 1.75
CA GLY A 226 -11.33 -12.85 2.43
C GLY A 226 -11.61 -11.39 2.08
N TRP A 227 -11.57 -10.50 3.08
CA TRP A 227 -11.66 -9.05 2.91
C TRP A 227 -10.70 -8.31 3.84
N LEU A 228 -10.30 -7.09 3.47
CA LEU A 228 -9.40 -6.25 4.24
C LEU A 228 -10.14 -5.63 5.43
N ASP A 229 -9.57 -5.73 6.63
CA ASP A 229 -10.08 -5.09 7.83
C ASP A 229 -9.50 -3.67 7.95
N GLY A 230 -10.23 -2.70 7.43
CA GLY A 230 -9.86 -1.29 7.43
C GLY A 230 -9.78 -0.67 6.04
N ALA A 231 -9.53 0.64 6.01
CA ALA A 231 -9.33 1.38 4.77
C ALA A 231 -7.95 1.09 4.17
N HIS A 232 -7.85 1.08 2.84
CA HIS A 232 -6.56 0.94 2.16
C HIS A 232 -5.64 2.14 2.44
N PRO A 233 -4.31 1.95 2.45
CA PRO A 233 -3.35 3.02 2.70
C PRO A 233 -3.35 4.10 1.61
N THR A 234 -2.92 5.29 1.97
CA THR A 234 -2.56 6.36 1.03
C THR A 234 -1.14 6.14 0.49
N VAL A 235 -0.73 6.91 -0.52
CA VAL A 235 0.64 6.87 -1.06
C VAL A 235 1.67 7.27 0.00
N GLN A 236 1.31 8.16 0.92
CA GLN A 236 2.19 8.66 1.97
C GLN A 236 2.45 7.63 3.07
N ASP A 237 1.50 6.72 3.30
CA ASP A 237 1.61 5.69 4.34
C ASP A 237 2.65 4.62 3.98
N GLY A 238 3.02 4.50 2.69
CA GLY A 238 4.00 3.54 2.22
C GLY A 238 3.49 2.09 2.27
N GLU A 239 4.35 1.18 2.72
CA GLU A 239 4.02 -0.23 2.94
C GLU A 239 3.46 -0.40 4.36
N VAL A 240 2.19 -0.82 4.47
CA VAL A 240 1.46 -0.91 5.73
C VAL A 240 1.03 -2.34 6.00
N ASP A 241 1.24 -2.81 7.23
CA ASP A 241 0.68 -4.07 7.71
C ASP A 241 -0.84 -3.94 7.91
N MET A 242 -1.60 -4.83 7.27
CA MET A 242 -3.06 -4.85 7.35
C MET A 242 -3.57 -6.25 7.61
N LYS A 243 -4.68 -6.35 8.34
CA LYS A 243 -5.34 -7.61 8.64
C LYS A 243 -6.35 -7.93 7.56
N VAL A 244 -6.35 -9.17 7.07
CA VAL A 244 -7.41 -9.73 6.22
C VAL A 244 -8.25 -10.66 7.07
N CYS A 245 -9.56 -10.47 7.01
CA CYS A 245 -10.57 -11.27 7.69
C CYS A 245 -11.22 -12.27 6.73
N PHE A 246 -11.57 -13.45 7.23
CA PHE A 246 -12.22 -14.51 6.47
C PHE A 246 -13.53 -14.96 7.14
N SER A 247 -14.57 -15.16 6.32
CA SER A 247 -15.88 -15.69 6.73
C SER A 247 -15.91 -17.22 6.72
N ASN A 248 -16.85 -17.84 7.43
CA ASN A 248 -17.05 -19.29 7.50
C ASN A 248 -18.49 -19.67 7.06
N ARG A 249 -18.65 -20.92 6.58
CA ARG A 249 -19.90 -21.60 6.18
C ARG A 249 -21.11 -21.44 7.15
N LEU A 250 -20.89 -21.27 8.45
CA LEU A 250 -21.88 -21.42 9.53
C LEU A 250 -22.38 -20.09 10.13
N SER A 251 -21.86 -18.94 9.71
CA SER A 251 -22.16 -17.66 10.37
C SER A 251 -22.95 -16.72 9.46
N GLU A 252 -24.26 -16.62 9.70
CA GLU A 252 -25.13 -15.59 9.09
C GLU A 252 -24.71 -14.15 9.50
N LEU A 253 -24.02 -14.01 10.64
CA LEU A 253 -23.61 -12.74 11.25
C LEU A 253 -22.12 -12.38 11.03
N PRO A 254 -21.75 -11.08 11.11
CA PRO A 254 -20.48 -10.54 10.63
C PRO A 254 -19.35 -10.77 11.63
N VAL A 255 -18.64 -11.90 11.52
CA VAL A 255 -17.48 -12.15 12.38
C VAL A 255 -16.26 -12.45 11.52
N CYS A 256 -15.23 -11.65 11.72
CA CYS A 256 -13.86 -11.99 11.33
C CYS A 256 -13.42 -13.20 12.16
N LYS A 257 -13.69 -14.40 11.67
CA LYS A 257 -13.45 -15.63 12.44
C LYS A 257 -11.99 -16.05 12.38
N TYR A 258 -11.43 -15.97 11.18
CA TYR A 258 -10.02 -16.20 10.93
C TYR A 258 -9.42 -14.95 10.31
N SER A 259 -8.13 -14.75 10.54
CA SER A 259 -7.41 -13.64 9.95
C SER A 259 -5.97 -13.98 9.66
N THR A 260 -5.40 -13.26 8.71
CA THR A 260 -3.95 -13.21 8.49
C THR A 260 -3.53 -11.75 8.34
N THR A 261 -2.24 -11.48 8.50
CA THR A 261 -1.66 -10.14 8.27
C THR A 261 -0.94 -10.15 6.94
N ILE A 262 -1.11 -9.11 6.14
CA ILE A 262 -0.47 -8.89 4.85
C ILE A 262 0.17 -7.49 4.82
N PHE A 263 1.06 -7.25 3.86
CA PHE A 263 1.48 -5.87 3.56
C PHE A 263 0.67 -5.31 2.41
N VAL A 264 0.24 -4.06 2.52
CA VAL A 264 -0.47 -3.33 1.47
C VAL A 264 0.29 -2.06 1.15
N LYS A 265 0.51 -1.78 -0.13
CA LYS A 265 1.14 -0.54 -0.59
C LYS A 265 0.29 0.11 -1.66
N ASN A 266 0.15 1.43 -1.56
CA ASN A 266 -0.48 2.25 -2.58
C ASN A 266 0.59 2.81 -3.53
N CYS A 267 0.55 2.37 -4.79
CA CYS A 267 1.47 2.78 -5.86
C CYS A 267 0.97 4.02 -6.63
N GLY A 268 0.07 4.79 -6.04
CA GLY A 268 -0.60 5.93 -6.66
C GLY A 268 -1.83 5.53 -7.44
N SER A 269 -1.68 4.74 -8.51
CA SER A 269 -2.79 4.35 -9.39
C SER A 269 -3.38 2.96 -9.11
N TYR A 270 -2.69 2.14 -8.31
CA TYR A 270 -3.14 0.80 -7.93
C TYR A 270 -2.55 0.39 -6.58
N PHE A 271 -3.05 -0.73 -6.06
CA PHE A 271 -2.60 -1.34 -4.83
C PHE A 271 -1.92 -2.66 -5.13
N ILE A 272 -0.89 -2.94 -4.35
CA ILE A 272 -0.23 -4.22 -4.33
C ILE A 272 -0.33 -4.80 -2.92
N TYR A 273 -0.37 -6.12 -2.85
CA TYR A 273 -0.63 -6.87 -1.64
C TYR A 273 0.45 -7.93 -1.51
N LYS A 274 1.23 -7.91 -0.42
CA LYS A 274 2.12 -9.00 -0.09
C LYS A 274 1.30 -10.07 0.62
N LEU A 275 0.78 -11.02 -0.15
CA LEU A 275 -0.11 -12.05 0.35
C LEU A 275 0.70 -13.15 1.03
N HIS A 276 0.20 -13.61 2.17
CA HIS A 276 0.70 -14.78 2.89
C HIS A 276 -0.27 -15.95 2.74
N HIS A 277 0.11 -17.15 3.17
CA HIS A 277 -0.84 -18.26 3.19
C HIS A 277 -2.04 -17.91 4.10
N PRO A 278 -3.29 -18.05 3.61
CA PRO A 278 -4.46 -17.84 4.44
C PRO A 278 -4.63 -18.98 5.47
N PRO A 279 -5.38 -18.76 6.56
CA PRO A 279 -5.47 -19.67 7.72
C PRO A 279 -6.22 -20.99 7.45
N GLY A 280 -6.67 -21.27 6.23
CA GLY A 280 -7.36 -22.51 5.87
C GLY A 280 -7.22 -22.84 4.38
N TYR A 281 -7.33 -24.13 4.06
CA TYR A 281 -7.24 -24.61 2.67
C TYR A 281 -8.35 -24.01 1.80
N ASP A 282 -9.54 -23.79 2.33
CA ASP A 282 -10.69 -23.28 1.57
C ASP A 282 -10.83 -21.75 1.66
N SER A 283 -9.71 -21.01 1.72
CA SER A 283 -9.68 -19.55 1.82
C SER A 283 -9.08 -18.90 0.57
N CYS A 284 -9.67 -17.79 0.14
CA CYS A 284 -9.24 -17.00 -1.03
C CYS A 284 -9.39 -15.51 -0.74
N TYR A 285 -8.42 -14.73 -1.20
CA TYR A 285 -8.45 -13.27 -1.16
C TYR A 285 -9.38 -12.75 -2.26
N CYS A 286 -10.50 -12.14 -1.85
CA CYS A 286 -11.46 -11.60 -2.80
C CYS A 286 -10.98 -10.26 -3.39
N ALA A 287 -11.56 -9.88 -4.53
CA ALA A 287 -11.38 -8.58 -5.15
C ALA A 287 -12.72 -7.92 -5.50
N ASP A 288 -12.71 -6.58 -5.54
CA ASP A 288 -13.86 -5.75 -5.85
C ASP A 288 -13.68 -5.01 -7.19
N PRO A 289 -14.56 -5.24 -8.19
CA PRO A 289 -14.48 -4.55 -9.48
C PRO A 289 -14.78 -3.05 -9.37
N CYS A 290 -15.41 -2.58 -8.27
CA CYS A 290 -15.71 -1.16 -8.09
C CYS A 290 -14.50 -0.24 -8.10
N TYR A 291 -13.29 -0.77 -7.95
CA TYR A 291 -12.07 0.03 -7.97
C TYR A 291 -11.24 -0.15 -9.26
N SER A 292 -11.71 -0.96 -10.20
CA SER A 292 -11.01 -1.30 -11.45
C SER A 292 -11.76 -0.72 -12.62
N TYR A 293 -11.40 0.49 -13.02
CA TYR A 293 -12.01 1.13 -14.18
C TYR A 293 -11.05 2.16 -14.80
N GLN A 294 -11.25 2.44 -16.07
CA GLN A 294 -10.62 3.56 -16.77
C GLN A 294 -11.53 4.78 -16.72
N ASN A 295 -10.95 5.97 -16.65
CA ASN A 295 -11.70 7.22 -16.61
C ASN A 295 -12.01 7.71 -18.02
N LEU A 296 -13.27 8.09 -18.25
CA LEU A 296 -13.71 8.86 -19.41
C LEU A 296 -14.03 10.27 -18.92
N SER A 297 -13.16 11.23 -19.25
CA SER A 297 -13.25 12.61 -18.74
C SER A 297 -13.53 13.67 -19.80
N ASP A 298 -13.59 13.30 -21.08
CA ASP A 298 -13.75 14.24 -22.18
C ASP A 298 -15.08 15.01 -22.07
N ALA A 299 -15.02 16.34 -22.05
CA ALA A 299 -16.21 17.20 -21.96
C ALA A 299 -17.21 16.94 -23.10
N ASN A 300 -16.69 16.61 -24.28
CA ASN A 300 -17.51 16.30 -25.44
C ASN A 300 -18.31 15.00 -25.32
N ARG A 301 -18.15 14.19 -24.25
CA ARG A 301 -19.00 13.01 -23.99
C ARG A 301 -20.35 13.36 -23.37
N LYS A 302 -20.55 14.58 -22.86
CA LYS A 302 -21.84 14.96 -22.29
C LYS A 302 -22.94 14.92 -23.36
N SER A 303 -24.10 14.38 -22.99
CA SER A 303 -25.31 14.30 -23.83
C SER A 303 -25.83 15.68 -24.26
N SER A 304 -25.46 16.74 -23.54
CA SER A 304 -25.74 18.14 -23.91
C SER A 304 -24.74 18.73 -24.90
N TYR A 305 -23.56 18.11 -25.11
CA TYR A 305 -22.57 18.60 -26.06
C TYR A 305 -23.09 18.45 -27.49
N VAL A 306 -23.12 19.56 -28.24
CA VAL A 306 -23.54 19.59 -29.64
C VAL A 306 -22.36 19.23 -30.53
N THR A 307 -22.49 18.18 -31.33
CA THR A 307 -21.44 17.74 -32.26
C THR A 307 -21.38 18.67 -33.48
N PRO A 308 -20.24 19.33 -33.77
CA PRO A 308 -20.08 20.11 -34.98
C PRO A 308 -20.13 19.23 -36.25
N PRO A 309 -20.56 19.76 -37.40
CA PRO A 309 -20.51 19.04 -38.66
C PRO A 309 -19.08 18.55 -38.96
N ASN A 310 -18.94 17.30 -39.42
CA ASN A 310 -17.68 16.66 -39.80
C ASN A 310 -16.65 16.45 -38.66
N GLU A 311 -17.03 16.64 -37.39
CA GLU A 311 -16.16 16.42 -36.22
C GLU A 311 -16.59 15.21 -35.37
N SER A 312 -17.30 14.26 -35.99
CA SER A 312 -17.83 13.11 -35.27
C SER A 312 -16.73 12.14 -34.82
N LEU A 313 -16.66 11.90 -33.51
CA LEU A 313 -15.79 10.90 -32.88
C LEU A 313 -16.51 9.56 -32.73
N CYS A 314 -15.78 8.50 -32.36
CA CYS A 314 -16.34 7.17 -32.09
C CYS A 314 -15.49 6.38 -31.09
N ASP A 315 -16.13 5.39 -30.46
CA ASP A 315 -15.50 4.47 -29.49
C ASP A 315 -15.12 3.10 -30.14
N HIS A 316 -15.03 3.00 -31.46
CA HIS A 316 -14.66 1.76 -32.18
C HIS A 316 -13.29 1.18 -31.74
N ILE A 317 -12.38 2.04 -31.29
CA ILE A 317 -11.05 1.66 -30.76
C ILE A 317 -11.00 1.55 -29.23
N LEU A 318 -12.13 1.76 -28.53
CA LEU A 318 -12.20 1.70 -27.08
C LEU A 318 -11.98 0.25 -26.61
N PRO A 319 -10.92 -0.05 -25.83
CA PRO A 319 -10.69 -1.40 -25.32
C PRO A 319 -11.89 -1.89 -24.51
N GLU A 320 -12.23 -3.17 -24.60
CA GLU A 320 -13.24 -3.72 -23.69
C GLU A 320 -12.73 -3.63 -22.25
N GLY A 321 -13.58 -3.15 -21.34
CA GLY A 321 -13.20 -3.01 -19.94
C GLY A 321 -14.20 -2.22 -19.13
N TRP A 322 -13.93 -2.08 -17.84
CA TRP A 322 -14.70 -1.23 -16.94
C TRP A 322 -14.30 0.23 -17.10
N TYR A 323 -15.27 1.12 -17.23
CA TYR A 323 -15.09 2.56 -17.36
C TYR A 323 -15.96 3.33 -16.38
N ARG A 324 -15.51 4.51 -15.99
CA ARG A 324 -16.25 5.49 -15.19
C ARG A 324 -16.23 6.84 -15.88
N PHE A 325 -17.39 7.49 -15.97
CA PHE A 325 -17.46 8.88 -16.37
C PHE A 325 -17.07 9.78 -15.20
N VAL A 326 -16.13 10.69 -15.42
CA VAL A 326 -15.61 11.60 -14.38
C VAL A 326 -15.38 13.00 -14.95
N GLY A 327 -15.22 13.99 -14.05
CA GLY A 327 -14.83 15.34 -14.43
C GLY A 327 -15.80 15.98 -15.42
N ALA A 328 -15.27 16.54 -16.51
CA ALA A 328 -16.06 17.28 -17.49
C ALA A 328 -17.03 16.40 -18.29
N ALA A 329 -16.83 15.08 -18.32
CA ALA A 329 -17.79 14.15 -18.91
C ALA A 329 -19.06 13.99 -18.05
N GLY A 330 -19.06 14.34 -16.78
CA GLY A 330 -20.17 14.04 -15.85
C GLY A 330 -19.95 12.73 -15.10
N THR A 331 -21.01 12.12 -14.58
CA THR A 331 -20.91 11.03 -13.58
C THR A 331 -21.47 9.68 -14.02
N LYS A 332 -22.32 9.65 -15.06
CA LYS A 332 -23.06 8.44 -15.47
C LYS A 332 -23.48 8.49 -16.94
N MET A 333 -23.90 7.38 -17.51
CA MET A 333 -24.58 7.37 -18.81
C MET A 333 -25.98 8.00 -18.70
N PRO A 334 -26.50 8.69 -19.73
CA PRO A 334 -27.90 9.08 -19.75
C PRO A 334 -28.79 7.82 -19.83
N THR A 335 -29.97 7.86 -19.19
CA THR A 335 -31.00 6.81 -19.28
C THR A 335 -32.16 7.20 -20.20
N THR A 336 -32.15 8.43 -20.69
CA THR A 336 -33.09 8.96 -21.67
C THR A 336 -32.45 9.01 -23.04
N ARG A 337 -33.27 8.92 -24.09
CA ARG A 337 -32.80 9.01 -25.48
C ARG A 337 -31.95 10.27 -25.67
N VAL A 338 -30.76 10.08 -26.24
CA VAL A 338 -29.91 11.19 -26.68
C VAL A 338 -30.19 11.44 -28.18
N PRO A 339 -30.56 12.67 -28.59
CA PRO A 339 -30.76 13.01 -29.99
C PRO A 339 -29.46 12.88 -30.80
N ALA A 340 -29.56 12.63 -32.11
CA ALA A 340 -28.40 12.61 -33.01
C ALA A 340 -27.58 13.92 -32.95
N PHE A 341 -26.29 13.84 -33.30
CA PHE A 341 -25.33 14.98 -33.24
C PHE A 341 -25.14 15.51 -31.82
N ARG A 342 -24.98 14.58 -30.88
CA ARG A 342 -24.69 14.86 -29.48
C ARG A 342 -23.53 14.02 -28.98
N CYS A 343 -22.96 14.41 -27.85
CA CYS A 343 -21.83 13.74 -27.21
C CYS A 343 -20.61 13.51 -28.13
N GLY A 344 -20.38 14.48 -29.02
CA GLY A 344 -19.21 14.51 -29.89
C GLY A 344 -19.25 13.40 -30.94
N THR A 345 -20.45 12.91 -31.28
CA THR A 345 -20.66 11.89 -32.29
C THR A 345 -21.97 12.12 -33.05
N ASP A 346 -22.09 11.50 -34.22
CA ASP A 346 -23.33 11.49 -35.00
C ASP A 346 -24.33 10.49 -34.41
N TRP A 347 -23.86 9.35 -33.89
CA TRP A 347 -24.71 8.28 -33.34
C TRP A 347 -24.50 8.05 -31.83
N PRO A 348 -25.13 8.88 -30.99
CA PRO A 348 -24.94 8.87 -29.55
C PRO A 348 -25.62 7.68 -28.86
N GLY A 349 -24.91 7.09 -27.89
CA GLY A 349 -25.39 5.97 -27.09
C GLY A 349 -25.90 6.37 -25.70
N TRP A 350 -27.05 5.82 -25.28
CA TRP A 350 -27.58 5.93 -23.91
C TRP A 350 -27.97 4.56 -23.36
N LEU A 351 -28.06 4.49 -22.03
CA LEU A 351 -28.46 3.28 -21.33
C LEU A 351 -29.97 3.08 -21.45
N SER A 352 -30.41 1.95 -21.99
CA SER A 352 -31.82 1.55 -22.05
C SER A 352 -32.24 0.95 -20.72
N GLY A 353 -32.84 1.78 -19.87
CA GLY A 353 -33.35 1.40 -18.55
C GLY A 353 -32.66 2.14 -17.40
N ALA A 354 -33.11 1.88 -16.18
CA ALA A 354 -32.55 2.50 -14.98
C ALA A 354 -31.18 1.91 -14.61
N HIS A 355 -30.33 2.75 -13.98
CA HIS A 355 -29.12 2.27 -13.34
C HIS A 355 -29.44 1.32 -12.17
N PRO A 356 -28.58 0.33 -11.88
CA PRO A 356 -28.76 -0.54 -10.71
C PRO A 356 -28.71 0.23 -9.38
N ARG A 357 -29.36 -0.31 -8.37
CA ARG A 357 -29.10 0.01 -6.96
C ARG A 357 -27.82 -0.70 -6.51
N VAL A 358 -27.28 -0.29 -5.35
CA VAL A 358 -26.11 -0.95 -4.77
C VAL A 358 -26.36 -2.43 -4.50
N GLU A 359 -27.57 -2.76 -4.03
CA GLU A 359 -28.02 -4.12 -3.73
C GLU A 359 -28.16 -5.02 -4.98
N ASP A 360 -28.40 -4.43 -6.16
CA ASP A 360 -28.58 -5.19 -7.40
C ASP A 360 -27.26 -5.79 -7.92
N GLY A 361 -26.11 -5.33 -7.42
CA GLY A 361 -24.80 -5.79 -7.85
C GLY A 361 -24.46 -5.44 -9.31
N GLU A 362 -23.79 -6.36 -9.99
CA GLU A 362 -23.48 -6.24 -11.42
C GLU A 362 -24.70 -6.66 -12.25
N VAL A 363 -25.28 -5.71 -13.00
CA VAL A 363 -26.48 -5.98 -13.82
C VAL A 363 -26.19 -5.81 -15.31
N PHE A 364 -26.85 -6.63 -16.10
CA PHE A 364 -26.85 -6.50 -17.56
C PHE A 364 -27.77 -5.35 -18.00
N ARG A 365 -27.29 -4.53 -18.94
CA ARG A 365 -28.07 -3.44 -19.55
C ARG A 365 -27.77 -3.32 -21.02
N LYS A 366 -28.77 -2.91 -21.79
CA LYS A 366 -28.64 -2.58 -23.21
C LYS A 366 -28.32 -1.11 -23.36
N VAL A 367 -27.35 -0.78 -24.20
CA VAL A 367 -27.09 0.57 -24.71
C VAL A 367 -27.72 0.67 -26.08
N CYS A 368 -28.51 1.72 -26.29
CA CYS A 368 -29.11 2.07 -27.57
C CYS A 368 -28.37 3.24 -28.19
N PHE A 369 -28.05 3.15 -29.48
CA PHE A 369 -27.46 4.23 -30.27
C PHE A 369 -28.48 4.75 -31.28
N SER A 370 -28.70 6.07 -31.29
CA SER A 370 -29.68 6.73 -32.15
C SER A 370 -29.01 7.24 -33.42
N ASP A 371 -29.79 7.35 -34.50
CA ASP A 371 -29.43 8.16 -35.66
C ASP A 371 -30.52 9.22 -35.92
N ARG A 372 -30.48 9.88 -37.08
CA ARG A 372 -31.47 10.90 -37.48
C ARG A 372 -32.90 10.37 -37.58
N PHE A 373 -33.09 9.07 -37.79
CA PHE A 373 -34.36 8.49 -38.22
C PHE A 373 -34.94 7.53 -37.19
N THR A 374 -34.08 6.80 -36.49
CA THR A 374 -34.44 5.71 -35.61
C THR A 374 -33.99 6.03 -34.19
N SER A 375 -34.92 5.81 -33.25
CA SER A 375 -34.70 6.08 -31.83
C SER A 375 -33.79 5.09 -31.13
N CYS A 376 -33.50 3.91 -31.70
CA CYS A 376 -32.47 2.96 -31.26
C CYS A 376 -32.13 2.05 -32.44
N ARG A 377 -31.14 2.45 -33.25
CA ARG A 377 -30.76 1.72 -34.47
C ARG A 377 -29.78 0.58 -34.19
N TYR A 378 -28.80 0.85 -33.33
CA TYR A 378 -27.79 -0.12 -32.94
C TYR A 378 -27.84 -0.33 -31.44
N THR A 379 -27.46 -1.54 -31.02
CA THR A 379 -27.45 -1.91 -29.62
C THR A 379 -26.13 -2.55 -29.23
N LYS A 380 -25.73 -2.33 -27.98
CA LYS A 380 -24.66 -3.09 -27.32
C LYS A 380 -25.11 -3.43 -25.93
N ASP A 381 -24.93 -4.69 -25.55
CA ASP A 381 -25.16 -5.06 -24.17
C ASP A 381 -23.88 -4.93 -23.36
N ILE A 382 -24.02 -4.39 -22.15
CA ILE A 382 -22.93 -4.09 -21.23
C ILE A 382 -23.31 -4.52 -19.82
N PHE A 383 -22.30 -4.60 -18.95
CA PHE A 383 -22.52 -4.70 -17.51
C PHE A 383 -22.45 -3.32 -16.86
N VAL A 384 -23.30 -3.07 -15.88
CA VAL A 384 -23.33 -1.84 -15.09
C VAL A 384 -23.32 -2.21 -13.62
N LYS A 385 -22.51 -1.52 -12.82
CA LYS A 385 -22.46 -1.73 -11.37
C LYS A 385 -22.53 -0.40 -10.64
N ASN A 386 -23.36 -0.34 -9.61
CA ASN A 386 -23.43 0.77 -8.69
C ASN A 386 -22.45 0.55 -7.53
N CYS A 387 -21.46 1.43 -7.41
CA CYS A 387 -20.41 1.37 -6.40
C CYS A 387 -20.71 2.25 -5.18
N GLY A 388 -21.97 2.63 -4.99
CA GLY A 388 -22.45 3.51 -3.92
C GLY A 388 -22.46 4.96 -4.36
N SER A 389 -21.28 5.56 -4.55
CA SER A 389 -21.14 6.98 -4.92
C SER A 389 -20.96 7.24 -6.42
N TYR A 390 -20.80 6.19 -7.23
CA TYR A 390 -20.64 6.28 -8.68
C TYR A 390 -21.02 4.97 -9.36
N PHE A 391 -21.13 5.02 -10.70
CA PHE A 391 -21.37 3.87 -11.54
C PHE A 391 -20.13 3.52 -12.35
N ILE A 392 -19.94 2.23 -12.61
CA ILE A 392 -18.98 1.72 -13.58
C ILE A 392 -19.71 0.92 -14.66
N TYR A 393 -19.17 0.97 -15.87
CA TYR A 393 -19.76 0.39 -17.07
C TYR A 393 -18.72 -0.49 -17.76
N LYS A 394 -19.01 -1.78 -17.95
CA LYS A 394 -18.15 -2.67 -18.74
C LYS A 394 -18.44 -2.42 -20.22
N LEU A 395 -17.81 -1.41 -20.80
CA LEU A 395 -18.03 -0.98 -22.18
C LEU A 395 -17.32 -1.92 -23.15
N ILE A 396 -17.94 -2.13 -24.31
CA ILE A 396 -17.46 -3.00 -25.38
C ILE A 396 -17.35 -2.15 -26.64
N LYS A 397 -16.26 -2.26 -27.42
CA LYS A 397 -16.15 -1.50 -28.67
C LYS A 397 -17.39 -1.65 -29.58
N PRO A 398 -17.98 -0.55 -30.07
CA PRO A 398 -18.99 -0.60 -31.12
C PRO A 398 -18.43 -1.19 -32.42
N HIS A 399 -19.30 -1.75 -33.26
CA HIS A 399 -18.88 -2.44 -34.49
C HIS A 399 -18.43 -1.49 -35.61
N SER A 400 -18.76 -0.21 -35.54
CA SER A 400 -18.38 0.80 -36.54
C SER A 400 -18.30 2.19 -35.91
N CYS A 401 -17.72 3.13 -36.64
CA CYS A 401 -17.97 4.56 -36.42
C CYS A 401 -19.26 4.96 -37.15
N PRO A 402 -19.96 6.03 -36.73
CA PRO A 402 -19.63 6.95 -35.63
C PRO A 402 -20.43 6.63 -34.34
N LEU A 403 -20.25 5.46 -33.71
CA LEU A 403 -20.94 5.15 -32.44
C LEU A 403 -20.09 5.57 -31.24
N ARG A 404 -20.70 6.25 -30.25
CA ARG A 404 -20.00 6.67 -29.02
C ARG A 404 -20.89 6.61 -27.78
N TYR A 405 -20.34 6.18 -26.65
CA TYR A 405 -21.03 6.17 -25.36
C TYR A 405 -21.10 7.57 -24.77
N CYS A 406 -22.33 8.09 -24.58
CA CYS A 406 -22.53 9.40 -23.97
C CYS A 406 -22.58 9.34 -22.45
N SER A 407 -22.43 10.51 -21.85
CA SER A 407 -22.50 10.74 -20.41
C SER A 407 -23.44 11.89 -20.03
N ALA A 408 -23.75 11.97 -18.76
CA ALA A 408 -24.62 12.95 -18.13
C ALA A 408 -24.21 13.12 -16.66
N ASP A 409 -24.77 14.11 -15.99
CA ASP A 409 -24.58 14.36 -14.56
C ASP A 409 -25.57 13.56 -13.72
#